data_AF-A0A2V7WLE5-F1
#
_entry.id   AF-A0A2V7WLE5-F1
#
_cell.length_a   1.000
_cell.length_b   1.000
_cell.length_c   1.000
_cell.angle_alpha   90.00
_cell.angle_beta   90.00
_cell.angle_gamma   90.00
#
_symmetry.space_group_name_H-M   'P 1'
#
loop_
_entity.id
_entity.type
_entity.pdbx_description
1 polymer ?
#
loop_
_entity_poly.entity_id
_entity_poly.type
_entity_poly.pdbx_seq_one_letter_code
_entity_poly.pdbx_strand_id
1 'polypeptide(L)'
;MPARIAAGKVFLVDLSRTGVRVAHQGAVPAIGQVCRLEFNWEGRPVVLDCKVMRNELVKLAKSAAEKSIYHAGLHIEQAHEESEATLRDLIADVVARALDEQKANARGIPAEAAQVFQTSKGTEYLRCELVDGTWRRTATTRPDQPQNGFTVSADEDREQIDILCDTFAKADVPGQKLIRTMAELSISRAEGIPTRRYKP
;
A
#
# COMPACT_ATOMS: atom_id res chain seq x y z
N MET A 1 -10.39 0.75 -9.87
CA MET A 1 -9.38 0.48 -10.92
C MET A 1 -10.07 -0.10 -12.17
N PRO A 2 -9.74 0.30 -13.40
CA PRO A 2 -10.33 -0.30 -14.61
C PRO A 2 -9.92 -1.77 -14.77
N ALA A 3 -10.87 -2.62 -15.16
CA ALA A 3 -10.66 -4.04 -15.40
C ALA A 3 -11.58 -4.54 -16.53
N ARG A 4 -11.38 -5.80 -16.94
CA ARG A 4 -12.17 -6.45 -18.00
C ARG A 4 -12.61 -7.84 -17.58
N ILE A 5 -13.85 -8.17 -17.94
CA ILE A 5 -14.36 -9.54 -17.90
C ILE A 5 -14.90 -9.84 -19.29
N ALA A 6 -14.27 -10.79 -19.99
CA ALA A 6 -14.53 -11.05 -21.41
C ALA A 6 -14.49 -9.73 -22.25
N ALA A 7 -15.59 -9.41 -22.94
CA ALA A 7 -15.73 -8.17 -23.71
C ALA A 7 -16.22 -6.97 -22.87
N GLY A 8 -16.64 -7.18 -21.63
CA GLY A 8 -17.21 -6.17 -20.75
C GLY A 8 -16.14 -5.36 -20.00
N LYS A 9 -16.24 -4.02 -20.08
CA LYS A 9 -15.47 -3.12 -19.20
C LYS A 9 -16.13 -3.11 -17.83
N VAL A 10 -15.33 -3.35 -16.79
CA VAL A 10 -15.75 -3.30 -15.39
C VAL A 10 -14.79 -2.45 -14.58
N PHE A 11 -15.19 -2.07 -13.38
CA PHE A 11 -14.33 -1.36 -12.44
C PHE A 11 -14.14 -2.19 -11.19
N LEU A 12 -12.90 -2.47 -10.83
CA LEU A 12 -12.56 -3.03 -9.53
C LEU A 12 -12.93 -2.03 -8.42
N VAL A 13 -13.74 -2.51 -7.48
CA VAL A 13 -14.21 -1.77 -6.28
C VAL A 13 -13.43 -2.23 -5.06
N ASP A 14 -13.25 -3.54 -4.91
CA ASP A 14 -12.60 -4.16 -3.76
C ASP A 14 -11.85 -5.43 -4.21
N LEU A 15 -10.76 -5.76 -3.53
CA LEU A 15 -9.86 -6.84 -3.89
C LEU A 15 -9.23 -7.43 -2.63
N SER A 16 -9.28 -8.75 -2.54
CA SER A 16 -8.66 -9.55 -1.50
C SER A 16 -7.96 -10.76 -2.11
N ARG A 17 -7.29 -11.57 -1.29
CA ARG A 17 -6.62 -12.78 -1.76
C ARG A 17 -7.59 -13.84 -2.32
N THR A 18 -8.86 -13.86 -1.88
CA THR A 18 -9.83 -14.91 -2.25
C THR A 18 -11.03 -14.38 -3.02
N GLY A 19 -11.19 -13.07 -3.13
CA GLY A 19 -12.38 -12.50 -3.74
C GLY A 19 -12.18 -11.08 -4.27
N VAL A 20 -13.01 -10.74 -5.25
CA VAL A 20 -13.01 -9.45 -5.94
C VAL A 20 -14.42 -8.92 -5.99
N ARG A 21 -14.59 -7.61 -5.80
CA ARG A 21 -15.83 -6.90 -6.12
C ARG A 21 -15.64 -6.00 -7.31
N VAL A 22 -16.52 -6.12 -8.30
CA VAL A 22 -16.49 -5.28 -9.50
C VAL A 22 -17.80 -4.55 -9.70
N ALA A 23 -17.73 -3.29 -10.11
CA ALA A 23 -18.85 -2.50 -10.60
C ALA A 23 -18.95 -2.61 -12.13
N HIS A 24 -20.16 -2.79 -12.65
CA HIS A 24 -20.39 -2.91 -14.08
C HIS A 24 -21.75 -2.33 -14.48
N GLN A 25 -21.85 -1.93 -15.76
CA GLN A 25 -23.09 -1.45 -16.40
C GLN A 25 -23.55 -2.37 -17.54
N GLY A 26 -22.77 -3.40 -17.85
CA GLY A 26 -22.99 -4.34 -18.95
C GLY A 26 -23.04 -5.78 -18.46
N ALA A 27 -22.94 -6.72 -19.40
CA ALA A 27 -23.01 -8.14 -19.08
C ALA A 27 -21.76 -8.62 -18.32
N VAL A 28 -22.00 -9.20 -17.15
CA VAL A 28 -21.09 -10.12 -16.44
C VAL A 28 -21.74 -11.50 -16.52
N PRO A 29 -20.97 -12.61 -16.55
CA PRO A 29 -21.53 -13.95 -16.54
C PRO A 29 -22.52 -14.18 -15.39
N ALA A 30 -23.45 -15.11 -15.59
CA ALA A 30 -24.46 -15.44 -14.59
C ALA A 30 -23.83 -15.98 -13.30
N ILE A 31 -24.56 -15.86 -12.18
CA ILE A 31 -24.13 -16.42 -10.90
C ILE A 31 -23.85 -17.92 -11.06
N GLY A 32 -22.73 -18.38 -10.50
CA GLY A 32 -22.22 -19.74 -10.59
C GLY A 32 -21.32 -20.01 -11.80
N GLN A 33 -21.25 -19.10 -12.78
CA GLN A 33 -20.36 -19.25 -13.94
C GLN A 33 -18.94 -18.76 -13.62
N VAL A 34 -17.96 -19.39 -14.29
CA VAL A 34 -16.56 -18.98 -14.25
C VAL A 34 -16.30 -17.92 -15.32
N CYS A 35 -15.45 -16.97 -14.99
CA CYS A 35 -15.08 -15.86 -15.86
C CYS A 35 -13.62 -15.48 -15.63
N ARG A 36 -12.98 -14.97 -16.68
CA ARG A 36 -11.63 -14.42 -16.58
C ARG A 36 -11.69 -12.93 -16.33
N LEU A 37 -11.07 -12.51 -15.24
CA LEU A 37 -10.88 -11.12 -14.86
C LEU A 37 -9.46 -10.68 -15.20
N GLU A 38 -9.34 -9.60 -15.96
CA GLU A 38 -8.06 -9.04 -16.39
C GLU A 38 -7.97 -7.58 -16.00
N PHE A 39 -6.85 -7.19 -15.40
CA PHE A 39 -6.53 -5.79 -15.13
C PHE A 39 -5.02 -5.59 -15.15
N ASN A 40 -4.60 -4.32 -15.13
CA ASN A 40 -3.19 -3.97 -15.05
C ASN A 40 -2.94 -3.19 -13.77
N TRP A 41 -1.85 -3.51 -13.10
CA TRP A 41 -1.38 -2.77 -11.94
C TRP A 41 0.12 -2.45 -12.13
N GLU A 42 0.45 -1.17 -12.17
CA GLU A 42 1.81 -0.67 -12.45
C GLU A 42 2.45 -1.23 -13.72
N GLY A 43 1.63 -1.49 -14.75
CA GLY A 43 2.09 -2.10 -16.00
C GLY A 43 2.31 -3.61 -15.92
N ARG A 44 2.11 -4.23 -14.75
CA ARG A 44 2.05 -5.69 -14.59
C ARG A 44 0.62 -6.19 -14.86
N PRO A 45 0.42 -7.09 -15.84
CA PRO A 45 -0.88 -7.69 -16.06
C PRO A 45 -1.24 -8.66 -14.93
N VAL A 46 -2.49 -8.63 -14.50
CA VAL A 46 -3.06 -9.56 -13.53
C VAL A 46 -4.24 -10.26 -14.18
N VAL A 47 -4.18 -11.59 -14.21
CA VAL A 47 -5.19 -12.45 -14.82
C VAL A 47 -5.67 -13.48 -13.79
N LEU A 48 -6.95 -13.42 -13.48
CA LEU A 48 -7.61 -14.26 -12.48
C LEU A 48 -8.78 -15.01 -13.12
N ASP A 49 -8.86 -16.32 -12.90
CA ASP A 49 -10.08 -17.07 -13.16
C ASP A 49 -10.94 -17.06 -11.90
N CYS A 50 -12.18 -16.59 -12.07
CA CYS A 50 -13.06 -16.27 -10.97
C CYS A 50 -14.47 -16.82 -11.21
N LYS A 51 -15.12 -17.28 -10.15
CA LYS A 51 -16.53 -17.65 -10.16
C LYS A 51 -17.42 -16.52 -9.69
N VAL A 52 -18.49 -16.21 -10.44
CA VAL A 52 -19.47 -15.20 -10.04
C VAL A 52 -20.31 -15.76 -8.88
N MET A 53 -20.22 -15.15 -7.71
CA MET A 53 -20.94 -15.61 -6.52
C MET A 53 -22.24 -14.85 -6.28
N ARG A 54 -22.28 -13.57 -6.67
CA ARG A 54 -23.43 -12.70 -6.50
C ARG A 54 -23.40 -11.54 -7.47
N ASN A 55 -24.56 -10.98 -7.75
CA ASN A 55 -24.72 -9.77 -8.55
C ASN A 55 -25.88 -8.94 -7.97
N GLU A 56 -25.60 -7.71 -7.58
CA GLU A 56 -26.52 -6.83 -6.86
C GLU A 56 -26.67 -5.49 -7.58
N LEU A 57 -27.90 -4.99 -7.73
CA LEU A 57 -28.16 -3.66 -8.27
C LEU A 57 -27.86 -2.60 -7.21
N VAL A 58 -26.96 -1.67 -7.51
CA VAL A 58 -26.56 -0.60 -6.59
C VAL A 58 -27.16 0.74 -6.96
N LYS A 59 -27.24 1.04 -8.26
CA LYS A 59 -27.93 2.23 -8.77
C LYS A 59 -28.86 1.83 -9.91
N LEU A 60 -30.15 2.03 -9.71
CA LEU A 60 -31.12 1.91 -10.80
C LEU A 60 -31.07 3.17 -11.68
N ALA A 61 -31.08 2.98 -13.00
CA ALA A 61 -31.27 4.07 -13.94
C ALA A 61 -32.59 4.81 -13.68
N LYS A 62 -32.54 6.14 -13.56
CA LYS A 62 -33.76 6.96 -13.35
C LYS A 62 -34.36 7.50 -14.64
N SER A 63 -33.66 7.34 -15.75
CA SER A 63 -34.11 7.74 -17.09
C SER A 63 -33.49 6.83 -18.15
N ALA A 64 -34.03 6.85 -19.37
CA ALA A 64 -33.52 6.08 -20.50
C ALA A 64 -32.07 6.45 -20.90
N ALA A 65 -31.57 7.63 -20.49
CA ALA A 65 -30.21 8.07 -20.74
C ALA A 65 -29.19 7.59 -19.68
N GLU A 66 -29.67 7.18 -18.50
CA GLU A 66 -28.82 6.65 -17.44
C GLU A 66 -28.71 5.13 -17.53
N LYS A 67 -27.53 4.59 -17.19
CA LYS A 67 -27.33 3.14 -17.06
C LYS A 67 -27.37 2.71 -15.61
N SER A 68 -28.02 1.59 -15.34
CA SER A 68 -27.97 0.94 -14.05
C SER A 68 -26.55 0.46 -13.73
N ILE A 69 -26.15 0.59 -12.46
CA ILE A 69 -24.85 0.12 -11.97
C ILE A 69 -25.10 -1.07 -11.06
N TYR A 70 -24.39 -2.16 -11.34
CA TYR A 70 -24.43 -3.42 -10.62
C TYR A 70 -23.07 -3.70 -10.01
N HIS A 71 -23.07 -4.35 -8.85
CA HIS A 71 -21.88 -4.89 -8.21
C HIS A 71 -21.91 -6.42 -8.27
N ALA A 72 -20.90 -7.01 -8.90
CA ALA A 72 -20.68 -8.45 -8.87
C ALA A 72 -19.61 -8.81 -7.85
N GLY A 73 -19.88 -9.83 -7.04
CA GLY A 73 -18.92 -10.46 -6.15
C GLY A 73 -18.36 -11.72 -6.81
N LEU A 74 -17.05 -11.78 -6.93
CA LEU A 74 -16.31 -12.86 -7.58
C LEU A 74 -15.46 -13.59 -6.55
N HIS A 75 -15.43 -14.92 -6.62
CA HIS A 75 -14.49 -15.74 -5.89
C HIS A 75 -13.32 -16.10 -6.81
N ILE A 76 -12.09 -15.91 -6.36
CA ILE A 76 -10.90 -16.24 -7.14
C ILE A 76 -10.67 -17.76 -7.03
N GLU A 77 -10.77 -18.46 -8.15
CA GLU A 77 -10.49 -19.90 -8.21
C GLU A 77 -9.02 -20.16 -8.54
N GLN A 78 -8.43 -19.34 -9.42
CA GLN A 78 -7.04 -19.47 -9.81
C GLN A 78 -6.44 -18.11 -10.23
N ALA A 79 -5.19 -17.87 -9.84
CA ALA A 79 -4.37 -16.78 -10.37
C ALA A 79 -3.35 -17.37 -11.37
N HIS A 80 -3.16 -16.70 -12.51
CA HIS A 80 -2.24 -17.17 -13.55
C HIS A 80 -0.84 -16.58 -13.40
N GLU A 81 0.20 -17.40 -13.61
CA GLU A 81 1.60 -16.94 -13.70
C GLU A 81 2.03 -16.10 -12.47
N GLU A 82 2.54 -14.90 -12.71
CA GLU A 82 2.99 -13.94 -11.70
C GLU A 82 1.85 -13.16 -11.03
N SER A 83 0.59 -13.46 -11.39
CA SER A 83 -0.59 -12.75 -10.88
C SER A 83 -0.77 -12.92 -9.37
N GLU A 84 -0.38 -14.05 -8.78
CA GLU A 84 -0.50 -14.25 -7.32
C GLU A 84 0.50 -13.38 -6.55
N ALA A 85 1.75 -13.29 -7.03
CA ALA A 85 2.76 -12.41 -6.45
C ALA A 85 2.34 -10.95 -6.62
N THR A 86 1.93 -10.57 -7.82
CA THR A 86 1.46 -9.22 -8.14
C THR A 86 0.22 -8.83 -7.33
N LEU A 87 -0.71 -9.76 -7.08
CA LEU A 87 -1.88 -9.55 -6.25
C LEU A 87 -1.50 -9.29 -4.79
N ARG A 88 -0.51 -10.02 -4.27
CA ARG A 88 0.00 -9.85 -2.91
C ARG A 88 0.64 -8.48 -2.73
N ASP A 89 1.51 -8.10 -3.65
CA ASP A 89 2.17 -6.79 -3.67
C ASP A 89 1.12 -5.66 -3.73
N LEU A 90 0.13 -5.80 -4.61
CA LEU A 90 -0.97 -4.82 -4.73
C LEU A 90 -1.70 -4.63 -3.41
N ILE A 91 -2.07 -5.73 -2.74
CA ILE A 91 -2.78 -5.66 -1.46
C ILE A 91 -1.90 -4.99 -0.41
N ALA A 92 -0.61 -5.33 -0.35
CA ALA A 92 0.33 -4.72 0.57
C ALA A 92 0.46 -3.21 0.33
N ASP A 93 0.59 -2.78 -0.92
CA ASP A 93 0.76 -1.37 -1.29
C ASP A 93 -0.49 -0.54 -1.01
N VAL A 94 -1.68 -1.09 -1.27
CA VAL A 94 -2.94 -0.41 -0.96
C VAL A 94 -3.10 -0.24 0.56
N VAL A 95 -2.74 -1.26 1.35
CA VAL A 95 -2.79 -1.18 2.82
C VAL A 95 -1.77 -0.19 3.36
N ALA A 96 -0.53 -0.23 2.86
CA ALA A 96 0.51 0.72 3.25
C ALA A 96 0.07 2.16 2.97
N ARG A 97 -0.43 2.43 1.76
CA ARG A 97 -0.94 3.75 1.39
C ARG A 97 -2.11 4.19 2.26
N ALA A 98 -3.09 3.31 2.50
CA ALA A 98 -4.25 3.64 3.33
C ALA A 98 -3.85 3.95 4.78
N LEU A 99 -2.86 3.24 5.33
CA LEU A 99 -2.31 3.52 6.66
C LEU A 99 -1.58 4.86 6.70
N ASP A 100 -0.84 5.21 5.65
CA ASP A 100 -0.15 6.49 5.56
C ASP A 100 -1.13 7.66 5.39
N GLU A 101 -2.19 7.50 4.59
CA GLU A 101 -3.31 8.45 4.50
C GLU A 101 -4.03 8.61 5.85
N GLN A 102 -4.25 7.52 6.59
CA GLN A 102 -4.87 7.57 7.90
C GLN A 102 -4.00 8.32 8.92
N LYS A 103 -2.67 8.11 8.89
CA LYS A 103 -1.71 8.88 9.70
C LYS A 103 -1.72 10.37 9.32
N ALA A 104 -1.82 10.69 8.03
CA ALA A 104 -1.85 12.08 7.55
C ALA A 104 -3.14 12.81 7.98
N ASN A 105 -4.29 12.14 7.89
CA ASN A 105 -5.57 12.68 8.34
C ASN A 105 -5.63 12.86 9.87
N ALA A 106 -5.06 11.92 10.63
CA ALA A 106 -4.93 12.04 12.08
C ALA A 106 -3.99 13.19 12.51
N ARG A 107 -3.09 13.62 11.63
CA ARG A 107 -2.18 14.77 11.80
C ARG A 107 -2.70 16.07 11.18
N GLY A 108 -3.87 16.06 10.52
CA GLY A 108 -4.53 17.27 9.99
C GLY A 108 -3.93 17.86 8.70
N ILE A 109 -3.18 17.07 7.92
CA ILE A 109 -2.49 17.56 6.70
C ILE A 109 -3.36 17.28 5.45
N PRO A 110 -3.68 18.29 4.61
CA PRO A 110 -4.42 18.09 3.37
C PRO A 110 -3.72 17.14 2.39
N ALA A 111 -4.51 16.30 1.70
CA ALA A 111 -4.03 15.22 0.84
C ALA A 111 -3.10 15.62 -0.32
N GLU A 112 -3.02 16.90 -0.69
CA GLU A 112 -2.12 17.38 -1.75
C GLU A 112 -0.64 17.39 -1.35
N ALA A 113 -0.31 17.37 -0.05
CA ALA A 113 1.08 17.36 0.43
C ALA A 113 1.71 15.94 0.49
N ALA A 114 0.92 14.88 0.28
CA ALA A 114 1.38 13.49 0.47
C ALA A 114 2.19 12.93 -0.72
N GLN A 115 2.42 13.70 -1.79
CA GLN A 115 3.27 13.27 -2.91
C GLN A 115 4.79 13.33 -2.63
N VAL A 116 5.21 13.66 -1.40
CA VAL A 116 6.63 13.78 -1.05
C VAL A 116 6.99 12.92 0.16
N PHE A 117 6.74 11.62 0.09
CA PHE A 117 7.65 10.66 0.75
C PHE A 117 8.54 10.08 -0.33
N GLN A 118 9.56 10.87 -0.68
CA GLN A 118 10.68 10.38 -1.46
C GLN A 118 11.34 9.29 -0.64
N THR A 119 11.25 8.05 -1.11
CA THR A 119 12.23 7.00 -0.78
C THR A 119 13.57 7.45 -1.34
N SER A 120 14.24 8.30 -0.58
CA SER A 120 15.54 8.81 -0.92
C SER A 120 16.56 7.67 -0.80
N LYS A 121 17.30 7.51 -1.89
CA LYS A 121 18.36 6.52 -2.08
C LYS A 121 19.62 6.91 -1.30
N GLY A 122 19.50 7.29 -0.02
CA GLY A 122 20.63 7.60 0.84
C GLY A 122 21.37 6.34 1.29
N THR A 123 22.68 6.26 1.11
CA THR A 123 23.57 5.36 1.88
C THR A 123 23.93 5.95 3.24
N GLU A 124 23.36 7.10 3.57
CA GLU A 124 23.62 7.88 4.77
C GLU A 124 22.43 7.73 5.71
N TYR A 125 22.75 7.48 6.97
CA TYR A 125 21.81 7.26 8.04
C TYR A 125 22.09 8.27 9.15
N LEU A 126 21.07 8.58 9.92
CA LEU A 126 21.20 9.32 11.16
C LEU A 126 21.00 8.36 12.33
N ARG A 127 22.07 8.17 13.10
CA ARG A 127 22.03 7.41 14.35
C ARG A 127 21.68 8.35 15.49
N CYS A 128 20.57 8.07 16.17
CA CYS A 128 20.11 8.79 17.35
C CYS A 128 20.33 7.90 18.57
N GLU A 129 21.21 8.33 19.48
CA GLU A 129 21.55 7.60 20.70
C GLU A 129 21.19 8.43 21.93
N LEU A 130 20.50 7.82 22.89
CA LEU A 130 20.26 8.41 24.18
C LEU A 130 21.43 8.05 25.10
N VAL A 131 22.23 9.05 25.47
CA VAL A 131 23.41 8.90 26.34
C VAL A 131 23.25 9.87 27.51
N ASP A 132 23.22 9.35 28.73
CA ASP A 132 23.05 10.14 29.96
C ASP A 132 21.85 11.10 29.92
N GLY A 133 20.73 10.64 29.36
CA GLY A 133 19.50 11.44 29.21
C GLY A 133 19.55 12.51 28.12
N THR A 134 20.64 12.58 27.35
CA THR A 134 20.81 13.53 26.25
C THR A 134 20.85 12.79 24.91
N TRP A 135 20.13 13.31 23.92
CA TRP A 135 20.17 12.77 22.56
C TRP A 135 21.44 13.21 21.82
N ARG A 136 22.24 12.24 21.42
CA ARG A 136 23.35 12.40 20.49
C ARG A 136 22.89 11.95 19.10
N ARG A 137 23.06 12.82 18.11
CA ARG A 137 22.78 12.52 16.69
C ARG A 137 24.08 12.46 15.94
N THR A 138 24.30 11.40 15.17
CA THR A 138 25.54 11.19 14.42
C THR A 138 25.21 10.65 13.04
N ALA A 139 25.68 11.34 12.01
CA ALA A 139 25.61 10.83 10.64
C ALA A 139 26.50 9.59 10.52
N THR A 140 25.99 8.52 9.94
CA THR A 140 26.68 7.23 9.81
C THR A 140 26.30 6.58 8.49
N THR A 141 27.18 5.76 7.94
CA THR A 141 26.88 4.90 6.78
C THR A 141 26.50 3.48 7.19
N ARG A 142 26.51 3.19 8.50
CA ARG A 142 26.17 1.87 9.03
C ARG A 142 24.70 1.80 9.44
N PRO A 143 23.94 0.81 8.95
CA PRO A 143 22.52 0.66 9.27
C PRO A 143 22.25 -0.06 10.59
N ASP A 144 23.27 -0.39 11.40
CA ASP A 144 23.04 -1.10 12.66
C ASP A 144 22.24 -0.26 13.67
N GLN A 145 21.29 -0.91 14.34
CA GLN A 145 20.46 -0.30 15.38
C GLN A 145 21.20 -0.30 16.73
N PRO A 146 21.42 0.86 17.37
CA PRO A 146 21.99 0.92 18.73
C PRO A 146 21.02 0.37 19.79
N GLN A 147 21.55 -0.20 20.88
CA GLN A 147 20.72 -0.67 22.00
C GLN A 147 20.09 0.46 22.82
N ASN A 148 20.67 1.66 22.78
CA ASN A 148 20.24 2.85 23.51
C ASN A 148 19.62 3.91 22.59
N GLY A 149 19.09 3.51 21.44
CA GLY A 149 18.45 4.44 20.51
C GLY A 149 17.97 3.75 19.25
N PHE A 150 18.09 4.43 18.11
CA PHE A 150 17.72 3.90 16.80
C PHE A 150 18.48 4.61 15.67
N THR A 151 18.52 3.97 14.50
CA THR A 151 19.12 4.47 13.26
C THR A 151 18.04 4.60 12.19
N VAL A 152 17.95 5.76 11.54
CA VAL A 152 16.96 6.07 10.48
C VAL A 152 17.65 6.65 9.24
N SER A 153 16.94 6.79 8.12
CA SER A 153 17.48 7.47 6.93
C SER A 153 17.88 8.91 7.26
N ALA A 154 19.02 9.38 6.72
CA ALA A 154 19.46 10.76 6.90
C ALA A 154 18.54 11.79 6.22
N ASP A 155 17.68 11.32 5.31
CA ASP A 155 16.70 12.14 4.59
C ASP A 155 15.38 12.30 5.35
N GLU A 156 15.24 11.67 6.52
CA GLU A 156 14.04 11.87 7.33
C GLU A 156 13.93 13.29 7.86
N ASP A 157 12.68 13.75 7.93
CA ASP A 157 12.39 15.10 8.40
C ASP A 157 12.79 15.28 9.88
N ARG A 158 13.33 16.46 10.20
CA ARG A 158 13.86 16.76 11.54
C ARG A 158 12.78 16.72 12.62
N GLU A 159 11.56 17.17 12.30
CA GLU A 159 10.44 17.15 13.23
C GLU A 159 10.03 15.69 13.54
N GLN A 160 10.07 14.83 12.53
CA GLN A 160 9.80 13.39 12.70
C GLN A 160 10.87 12.70 13.55
N ILE A 161 12.14 13.04 13.35
CA ILE A 161 13.25 12.55 14.17
C ILE A 161 13.10 13.00 15.63
N ASP A 162 12.69 14.26 15.87
CA ASP A 162 12.45 14.79 17.22
C ASP A 162 11.31 14.04 17.92
N ILE A 163 10.21 13.77 17.22
CA ILE A 163 9.07 12.99 17.73
C ILE A 163 9.49 11.55 18.08
N LEU A 164 10.31 10.91 17.23
CA LEU A 164 10.82 9.57 17.51
C LEU A 164 11.75 9.54 18.73
N CYS A 165 12.60 10.56 18.89
CA CYS A 165 13.47 10.72 20.05
C CYS A 165 12.64 10.86 21.35
N ASP A 166 11.62 11.72 21.33
CA ASP A 166 10.74 11.92 22.49
C ASP A 166 9.94 10.65 22.83
N THR A 167 9.38 9.99 21.82
CA THR A 167 8.61 8.75 21.98
C THR A 167 9.48 7.63 22.53
N PHE A 168 10.71 7.46 22.03
CA PHE A 168 11.65 6.45 22.51
C PHE A 168 12.06 6.69 23.96
N ALA A 169 12.32 7.94 24.36
CA ALA A 169 12.70 8.28 25.72
C ALA A 169 11.56 8.03 26.74
N LYS A 170 10.30 8.17 26.30
CA LYS A 170 9.10 7.92 27.13
C LYS A 170 8.62 6.47 27.12
N ALA A 171 9.04 5.69 26.13
CA ALA A 171 8.64 4.30 25.97
C ALA A 171 9.34 3.37 26.98
N ASP A 172 8.64 2.30 27.36
CA ASP A 172 9.20 1.19 28.13
C ASP A 172 10.06 0.27 27.24
N VAL A 173 10.69 -0.74 27.83
CA VAL A 173 11.60 -1.65 27.11
C VAL A 173 10.94 -2.31 25.88
N PRO A 174 9.69 -2.83 25.96
CA PRO A 174 8.95 -3.29 24.79
C PRO A 174 8.73 -2.21 23.71
N GLY A 175 8.30 -1.01 24.11
CA GLY A 175 8.07 0.10 23.17
C GLY A 175 9.36 0.57 22.47
N GLN A 176 10.47 0.66 23.20
CA GLN A 176 11.79 0.96 22.65
C GLN A 176 12.25 -0.11 21.64
N LYS A 177 11.98 -1.39 21.93
CA LYS A 177 12.27 -2.48 21.01
C LYS A 177 11.44 -2.36 19.73
N LEU A 178 10.16 -2.05 19.84
CA LEU A 178 9.28 -1.85 18.68
C LEU A 178 9.76 -0.68 17.80
N ILE A 179 10.11 0.46 18.41
CA ILE A 179 10.62 1.63 17.68
C ILE A 179 11.90 1.27 16.91
N ARG A 180 12.83 0.51 17.53
CA ARG A 180 14.03 0.00 16.84
C ARG A 180 13.69 -0.91 15.66
N THR A 181 12.78 -1.86 15.85
CA THR A 181 12.40 -2.77 14.75
C THR A 181 11.79 -1.99 13.60
N MET A 182 10.93 -1.00 13.87
CA MET A 182 10.34 -0.16 12.82
C MET A 182 11.38 0.70 12.10
N ALA A 183 12.34 1.27 12.84
CA ALA A 183 13.46 2.02 12.26
C ALA A 183 14.40 1.12 11.43
N GLU A 184 14.61 -0.13 11.84
CA GLU A 184 15.38 -1.10 11.08
C GLU A 184 14.70 -1.47 9.76
N LEU A 185 13.38 -1.66 9.79
CA LEU A 185 12.58 -1.95 8.61
C LEU A 185 12.57 -0.78 7.61
N SER A 186 12.62 0.47 8.08
CA SER A 186 12.63 1.64 7.19
C SER A 186 13.98 1.86 6.48
N ILE A 187 15.08 1.31 6.99
CA ILE A 187 16.42 1.44 6.39
C ILE A 187 16.95 0.15 5.72
N SER A 188 16.28 -0.99 5.92
CA SER A 188 16.66 -2.27 5.34
C SER A 188 16.41 -2.28 3.83
N ARG A 189 17.48 -2.46 3.05
CA ARG A 189 17.48 -2.54 1.58
C ARG A 189 17.16 -3.93 1.01
N ALA A 190 16.61 -4.84 1.81
CA ALA A 190 16.15 -6.12 1.29
C ALA A 190 14.88 -5.88 0.46
N GLU A 191 15.06 -5.95 -0.86
CA GLU A 191 14.12 -5.71 -1.96
C GLU A 191 14.06 -4.26 -2.47
N GLY A 192 15.03 -3.93 -3.34
CA GLY A 192 15.10 -2.67 -4.05
C GLY A 192 13.91 -2.46 -4.99
N ILE A 193 13.12 -1.44 -4.71
CA ILE A 193 12.02 -0.95 -5.56
C ILE A 193 12.61 -0.39 -6.88
N PRO A 194 12.27 -0.94 -8.07
CA PRO A 194 12.71 -0.41 -9.35
C PRO A 194 11.99 0.91 -9.67
N THR A 195 12.61 2.04 -9.34
CA THR A 195 12.11 3.37 -9.70
C THR A 195 12.54 3.71 -11.14
N ARG A 196 11.64 3.58 -12.12
CA ARG A 196 11.91 4.04 -13.49
C ARG A 196 11.49 5.50 -13.67
N ARG A 197 12.47 6.36 -13.97
CA ARG A 197 12.34 7.78 -14.33
C ARG A 197 11.44 7.95 -15.57
N TYR A 198 10.40 8.75 -15.42
CA TYR A 198 9.64 9.33 -16.53
C TYR A 198 10.53 10.32 -17.30
N LYS A 199 10.55 10.24 -18.63
CA LYS A 199 10.94 11.35 -19.51
C LYS A 199 9.66 11.82 -20.23
N PRO A 200 9.43 13.14 -20.32
CA PRO A 200 8.19 13.74 -20.80
C PRO A 200 7.85 13.38 -22.24
#